data_AF-A0A8I2YZ94-F1
#
_entry.id   AF-A0A8I2YZ94-F1
#
_cell.length_a   1.000
_cell.length_b   1.000
_cell.length_c   1.000
_cell.angle_alpha   90.00
_cell.angle_beta   90.00
_cell.angle_gamma   90.00
#
_symmetry.space_group_name_H-M   'P 1'
#
loop_
_entity.id
_entity.type
_entity.pdbx_description
1 polymer ?
#
loop_
_entity_poly.entity_id
_entity_poly.type
_entity_poly.pdbx_seq_one_letter_code
_entity_poly.pdbx_strand_id
1 'polypeptide(L)'
;MIVTPEDQHSKQSSDHKVQNEQFPDEPPPSYSPPIASGSTLPSAPTYKSKPTNFLSLSNSDSSICGEFVIDPSIRIPPSMLPPLRQDETEDDRKNLNLRSQNNPESAIGADKPRRTTIALISDHGSIRAQVHTLDDAAPFLLTARANHGTIRLAVPRSFHGLLSLSTRHGSISLSDTLVENATQLSQIDNTRRYFIGDFQALGEDAWEGDLVELEATHGSLRVKYIDEVEETHGKKGFLSWLFKK
;
A
#
# COMPACT_ATOMS: atom_id res chain seq x y z
N MET A 1 -18.06 53.84 -22.44
CA MET A 1 -18.52 55.15 -21.91
C MET A 1 -20.05 55.10 -21.95
N ILE A 2 -20.69 54.65 -20.85
CA ILE A 2 -21.72 55.35 -20.02
C ILE A 2 -22.84 55.98 -20.89
N VAL A 3 -24.15 55.74 -20.75
CA VAL A 3 -25.04 55.81 -19.56
C VAL A 3 -26.39 55.08 -19.86
N THR A 4 -26.96 54.41 -18.85
CA THR A 4 -28.31 53.81 -18.75
C THR A 4 -29.44 54.86 -18.64
N PRO A 5 -30.72 54.47 -18.68
CA PRO A 5 -31.50 54.71 -17.45
C PRO A 5 -32.40 53.55 -17.02
N GLU A 6 -32.50 53.41 -15.70
CA GLU A 6 -33.52 52.68 -14.95
C GLU A 6 -34.84 53.46 -14.95
N ASP A 7 -35.97 52.76 -14.94
CA ASP A 7 -37.25 53.32 -14.51
C ASP A 7 -37.89 52.44 -13.43
N GLN A 8 -38.15 53.09 -12.30
CA GLN A 8 -38.80 52.56 -11.11
C GLN A 8 -40.33 52.62 -11.27
N HIS A 9 -41.05 51.59 -10.86
CA HIS A 9 -42.47 51.71 -10.53
C HIS A 9 -42.71 51.31 -9.08
N SER A 10 -43.33 52.23 -8.36
CA SER A 10 -43.72 52.15 -6.96
C SER A 10 -45.17 51.68 -6.79
N LYS A 11 -45.39 50.89 -5.74
CA LYS A 11 -46.55 50.81 -4.83
C LYS A 11 -47.96 50.66 -5.43
N GLN A 12 -48.65 49.59 -5.00
CA GLN A 12 -50.00 49.74 -4.48
C GLN A 12 -50.33 48.68 -3.42
N SER A 13 -50.94 49.17 -2.35
CA SER A 13 -51.42 48.50 -1.14
C SER A 13 -52.89 48.16 -1.33
N SER A 14 -53.35 47.00 -0.85
CA SER A 14 -54.76 46.78 -0.57
C SER A 14 -54.94 45.81 0.60
N ASP A 15 -55.66 46.34 1.60
CA ASP A 15 -56.16 45.68 2.79
C ASP A 15 -57.06 44.48 2.49
N HIS A 16 -56.91 43.40 3.24
CA HIS A 16 -58.04 42.54 3.58
C HIS A 16 -58.03 42.10 5.05
N LYS A 17 -59.17 42.38 5.68
CA LYS A 17 -59.55 42.17 7.08
C LYS A 17 -60.01 40.71 7.32
N VAL A 18 -59.53 40.15 8.43
CA VAL A 18 -60.18 39.20 9.38
C VAL A 18 -60.72 37.87 8.84
N GLN A 19 -60.14 36.77 9.33
CA GLN A 19 -60.88 35.83 10.19
C GLN A 19 -59.94 35.06 11.13
N ASN A 20 -60.35 35.06 12.39
CA ASN A 20 -59.65 34.57 13.57
C ASN A 20 -60.10 33.14 13.80
N GLU A 21 -59.30 32.15 13.40
CA GLU A 21 -59.47 30.76 13.82
C GLU A 21 -58.32 30.40 14.76
N GLN A 22 -58.70 30.16 16.02
CA GLN A 22 -57.84 29.86 17.13
C GLN A 22 -57.44 28.38 17.03
N PHE A 23 -56.25 28.11 16.48
CA PHE A 23 -55.61 26.81 16.54
C PHE A 23 -55.03 26.58 17.96
N PRO A 24 -55.16 25.38 18.54
CA PRO A 24 -54.53 25.07 19.81
C PRO A 24 -52.99 25.16 19.68
N ASP A 25 -52.36 25.87 20.60
CA ASP A 25 -50.89 25.98 20.74
C ASP A 25 -50.27 24.58 20.91
N GLU A 26 -49.82 23.98 19.81
CA GLU A 26 -48.92 22.85 19.85
C GLU A 26 -47.49 23.40 19.97
N PRO A 27 -46.72 23.03 21.01
CA PRO A 27 -45.36 23.54 21.17
C PRO A 27 -44.52 23.13 19.95
N PRO A 28 -43.58 23.99 19.50
CA PRO A 28 -42.77 23.68 18.34
C PRO A 28 -41.99 22.37 18.56
N PRO A 29 -41.75 21.59 17.49
CA PRO A 29 -40.95 20.37 17.60
C PRO A 29 -39.60 20.71 18.24
N SER A 30 -39.24 19.97 19.28
CA SER A 30 -37.94 20.08 19.93
C SER A 30 -36.86 19.68 18.93
N TYR A 31 -36.24 20.66 18.29
CA TYR A 31 -35.03 20.44 17.51
C TYR A 31 -33.89 20.08 18.45
N SER A 32 -33.68 18.77 18.64
CA SER A 32 -32.42 18.28 19.18
C SER A 32 -31.28 18.77 18.27
N PRO A 33 -30.21 19.37 18.83
CA PRO A 33 -29.06 19.73 18.02
C PRO A 33 -28.51 18.44 17.36
N PRO A 34 -28.04 18.51 16.10
CA PRO A 34 -27.38 17.36 15.50
C PRO A 34 -26.23 16.96 16.41
N ILE A 35 -26.27 15.71 16.88
CA ILE A 35 -25.16 15.09 17.59
C ILE A 35 -23.95 15.29 16.69
N ALA A 36 -22.97 16.04 17.17
CA ALA A 36 -21.68 16.14 16.51
C ALA A 36 -21.15 14.71 16.42
N SER A 37 -21.29 14.10 15.25
CA SER A 37 -20.64 12.84 14.92
C SER A 37 -19.17 13.06 15.23
N GLY A 38 -18.71 12.43 16.30
CA GLY A 38 -17.31 12.46 16.69
C GLY A 38 -16.51 12.10 15.45
N SER A 39 -15.67 13.04 15.00
CA SER A 39 -14.63 12.74 14.06
C SER A 39 -13.68 11.78 14.79
N THR A 40 -13.96 10.48 14.67
CA THR A 40 -12.99 9.45 14.98
C THR A 40 -11.91 9.61 13.94
N LEU A 41 -10.88 10.39 14.28
CA LEU A 41 -9.59 10.32 13.60
C LEU A 41 -9.25 8.83 13.45
N PRO A 42 -8.86 8.36 12.26
CA PRO A 42 -8.47 6.97 12.09
C PRO A 42 -7.36 6.67 13.10
N SER A 43 -7.60 5.67 13.94
CA SER A 43 -6.58 5.18 14.87
C SER A 43 -5.37 4.75 14.05
N ALA A 44 -4.23 5.41 14.26
CA ALA A 44 -2.97 4.98 13.68
C ALA A 44 -2.77 3.48 13.97
N PRO A 45 -2.17 2.72 13.03
CA PRO A 45 -1.95 1.29 13.23
C PRO A 45 -1.10 1.06 14.49
N THR A 46 -1.66 0.34 15.45
CA THR A 46 -0.91 -0.14 16.63
C THR A 46 -0.08 -1.34 16.24
N TYR A 47 1.21 -1.12 16.01
CA TYR A 47 2.20 -2.17 15.85
C TYR A 47 2.59 -2.76 17.22
N LYS A 48 2.85 -4.07 17.28
CA LYS A 48 3.36 -4.77 18.47
C LYS A 48 4.85 -4.54 18.67
N SER A 49 5.59 -4.37 17.58
CA SER A 49 7.02 -4.10 17.58
C SER A 49 7.33 -2.60 17.71
N LYS A 50 8.44 -2.27 18.36
CA LYS A 50 8.93 -0.89 18.41
C LYS A 50 9.52 -0.48 17.05
N PRO A 51 9.31 0.77 16.59
CA PRO A 51 10.01 1.31 15.43
C PRO A 51 11.53 1.28 15.58
N THR A 52 12.23 0.96 14.50
CA THR A 52 13.70 0.98 14.43
C THR A 52 14.17 1.45 13.05
N ASN A 53 15.47 1.62 12.88
CA ASN A 53 16.11 1.82 11.59
C ASN A 53 17.31 0.86 11.45
N PHE A 54 17.81 0.67 10.24
CA PHE A 54 19.00 -0.13 9.93
C PHE A 54 19.04 -1.50 10.61
N LEU A 55 17.93 -2.24 10.59
CA LEU A 55 17.85 -3.58 11.18
C LEU A 55 18.41 -4.61 10.19
N SER A 56 19.37 -5.42 10.63
CA SER A 56 19.93 -6.52 9.85
C SER A 56 19.84 -7.83 10.64
N LEU A 57 19.11 -8.81 10.10
CA LEU A 57 18.96 -10.14 10.68
C LEU A 57 19.38 -11.18 9.65
N SER A 58 20.28 -12.08 10.06
CA SER A 58 20.77 -13.17 9.22
C SER A 58 20.71 -14.49 9.98
N ASN A 59 20.04 -15.48 9.42
CA ASN A 59 19.89 -16.80 10.06
C ASN A 59 20.06 -17.91 9.03
N SER A 60 21.08 -18.75 9.20
CA SER A 60 21.32 -19.88 8.30
C SER A 60 20.41 -21.06 8.57
N ASP A 61 19.90 -21.23 9.78
CA ASP A 61 19.33 -22.53 10.19
C ASP A 61 17.82 -22.48 10.42
N SER A 62 17.24 -21.27 10.46
CA SER A 62 15.81 -21.07 10.74
C SER A 62 15.22 -19.84 10.09
N SER A 63 13.89 -19.84 9.95
CA SER A 63 13.08 -18.76 9.40
C SER A 63 13.16 -17.50 10.26
N ILE A 64 13.06 -16.33 9.62
CA ILE A 64 12.90 -15.05 10.33
C ILE A 64 11.43 -14.63 10.25
N CYS A 65 10.62 -14.88 11.27
CA CYS A 65 9.22 -14.45 11.27
C CYS A 65 9.00 -13.30 12.25
N GLY A 66 8.29 -12.25 11.85
CA GLY A 66 7.94 -11.16 12.77
C GLY A 66 7.23 -9.97 12.13
N GLU A 67 6.96 -8.97 12.95
CA GLU A 67 6.54 -7.64 12.51
C GLU A 67 7.71 -6.68 12.72
N PHE A 68 8.04 -5.88 11.70
CA PHE A 68 9.21 -5.01 11.70
C PHE A 68 8.80 -3.59 11.30
N VAL A 69 8.72 -2.70 12.29
CA VAL A 69 8.33 -1.31 12.05
C VAL A 69 9.59 -0.49 11.75
N ILE A 70 9.66 0.13 10.58
CA ILE A 70 10.84 0.86 10.12
C ILE A 70 10.54 2.36 10.11
N ASP A 71 11.28 3.14 10.89
CA ASP A 71 11.22 4.60 10.83
C ASP A 71 12.59 5.13 10.35
N PRO A 72 12.72 5.53 9.08
CA PRO A 72 13.97 6.06 8.52
C PRO A 72 14.50 7.31 9.22
N SER A 73 13.69 8.00 10.02
CA SER A 73 14.09 9.21 10.75
C SER A 73 14.85 8.90 12.04
N ILE A 74 14.77 7.67 12.55
CA ILE A 74 15.51 7.25 13.74
C ILE A 74 17.00 7.24 13.41
N ARG A 75 17.75 8.06 14.15
CA ARG A 75 19.21 8.10 14.09
C ARG A 75 19.79 7.07 15.05
N ILE A 76 20.65 6.21 14.53
CA ILE A 76 21.36 5.20 15.31
C ILE A 76 22.85 5.60 15.35
N PRO A 77 23.49 5.63 16.53
CA PRO A 77 24.92 5.88 16.63
C PRO A 77 25.73 4.90 15.78
N PRO A 78 26.81 5.32 15.09
CA PRO A 78 27.58 4.44 14.21
C PRO A 78 28.12 3.18 14.91
N SER A 79 28.41 3.25 16.21
CA SER A 79 28.86 2.11 17.02
C SER A 79 27.79 1.04 17.28
N MET A 80 26.51 1.35 17.02
CA MET A 80 25.37 0.45 17.17
C MET A 80 24.81 -0.03 15.82
N LEU A 81 25.35 0.46 14.71
CA LEU A 81 24.94 0.02 13.39
C LEU A 81 25.45 -1.41 13.13
N PRO A 82 24.67 -2.25 12.42
CA PRO A 82 25.18 -3.53 11.95
C PRO A 82 26.44 -3.35 11.10
N PRO A 83 27.32 -4.35 11.03
CA PRO A 83 28.45 -4.30 10.11
C PRO A 83 27.94 -4.19 8.66
N LEU A 84 28.63 -3.39 7.85
CA LEU A 84 28.39 -3.32 6.41
C LEU A 84 28.80 -4.64 5.75
N ARG A 85 28.11 -4.99 4.68
CA ARG A 85 28.55 -6.07 3.79
C ARG A 85 29.72 -5.60 2.94
N GLN A 86 30.46 -6.54 2.35
CA GLN A 86 31.66 -6.24 1.57
C GLN A 86 31.37 -5.35 0.34
N ASP A 87 30.12 -5.35 -0.12
CA ASP A 87 29.58 -4.62 -1.26
C ASP A 87 28.61 -3.48 -0.87
N GLU A 88 28.51 -3.14 0.42
CA GLU A 88 27.59 -2.13 0.93
C GLU A 88 28.36 -0.94 1.50
N THR A 89 27.91 0.27 1.15
CA THR A 89 28.42 1.53 1.72
C THR A 89 27.46 2.05 2.78
N GLU A 90 27.87 3.04 3.57
CA GLU A 90 26.94 3.72 4.50
C GLU A 90 25.78 4.42 3.77
N ASP A 91 26.00 4.87 2.53
CA ASP A 91 24.98 5.54 1.72
C ASP A 91 23.92 4.57 1.19
N ASP A 92 24.32 3.34 0.90
CA ASP A 92 23.46 2.29 0.35
C ASP A 92 22.87 1.34 1.41
N ARG A 93 23.20 1.60 2.69
CA ARG A 93 22.81 0.79 3.84
C ARG A 93 21.30 0.63 3.91
N LYS A 94 20.83 -0.62 3.95
CA LYS A 94 19.39 -0.92 4.00
C LYS A 94 18.77 -0.59 5.35
N ASN A 95 17.56 -0.03 5.34
CA ASN A 95 16.80 0.22 6.57
C ASN A 95 16.32 -1.10 7.20
N LEU A 96 16.02 -2.10 6.36
CA LEU A 96 15.72 -3.47 6.78
C LEU A 96 16.42 -4.48 5.86
N ASN A 97 17.18 -5.39 6.44
CA ASN A 97 17.83 -6.49 5.73
C ASN A 97 17.54 -7.81 6.45
N LEU A 98 16.71 -8.66 5.84
CA LEU A 98 16.37 -9.97 6.36
C LEU A 98 16.95 -11.04 5.44
N ARG A 99 17.86 -11.86 5.96
CA ARG A 99 18.41 -13.01 5.24
C ARG A 99 18.16 -14.29 6.02
N SER A 100 17.47 -15.24 5.40
CA SER A 100 17.20 -16.53 6.03
C SER A 100 17.37 -17.68 5.04
N GLN A 101 17.45 -18.92 5.52
CA GLN A 101 17.13 -20.06 4.68
C GLN A 101 15.62 -20.24 4.49
N ASN A 102 14.75 -19.66 5.34
CA ASN A 102 13.30 -19.92 5.33
C ASN A 102 12.41 -18.66 5.50
N ASN A 103 11.13 -18.80 5.11
CA ASN A 103 10.01 -17.83 5.12
C ASN A 103 10.13 -16.59 6.02
N PRO A 104 10.62 -15.46 5.51
CA PRO A 104 10.34 -14.18 6.13
C PRO A 104 8.86 -13.86 6.05
N GLU A 105 8.22 -13.65 7.19
CA GLU A 105 6.96 -12.92 7.33
C GLU A 105 7.26 -11.55 7.94
N SER A 106 6.84 -10.47 7.29
CA SER A 106 7.21 -9.11 7.69
C SER A 106 6.09 -8.15 7.33
N ALA A 107 5.61 -7.42 8.33
CA ALA A 107 4.79 -6.22 8.20
C ALA A 107 5.71 -5.00 8.36
N ILE A 108 5.78 -4.14 7.34
CA ILE A 108 6.74 -3.02 7.29
C ILE A 108 5.98 -1.69 7.25
N GLY A 109 6.13 -0.89 8.31
CA GLY A 109 5.71 0.52 8.38
C GLY A 109 6.82 1.45 7.91
N ALA A 110 6.48 2.53 7.21
CA ALA A 110 7.36 3.65 6.84
C ALA A 110 6.61 4.96 7.16
N ASP A 111 7.30 5.95 7.73
CA ASP A 111 6.64 7.10 8.41
C ASP A 111 7.09 8.49 7.92
N LYS A 112 8.23 8.65 7.21
CA LYS A 112 8.91 9.97 7.06
C LYS A 112 9.68 10.15 5.72
N PRO A 113 10.16 11.37 5.34
CA PRO A 113 10.37 11.79 3.94
C PRO A 113 11.58 11.17 3.22
N ARG A 114 12.28 10.22 3.84
CA ARG A 114 13.40 9.52 3.22
C ARG A 114 12.92 8.15 2.78
N ARG A 115 13.16 7.81 1.50
CA ARG A 115 12.79 6.51 0.94
C ARG A 115 13.30 5.36 1.81
N THR A 116 12.39 4.48 2.20
CA THR A 116 12.72 3.29 3.01
C THR A 116 13.22 2.18 2.10
N THR A 117 14.36 1.57 2.42
CA THR A 117 14.98 0.51 1.63
C THR A 117 14.95 -0.82 2.39
N ILE A 118 14.40 -1.85 1.74
CA ILE A 118 14.10 -3.16 2.32
C ILE A 118 14.73 -4.23 1.43
N ALA A 119 15.47 -5.16 2.04
CA ALA A 119 16.03 -6.33 1.38
C ALA A 119 15.58 -7.61 2.08
N LEU A 120 14.97 -8.53 1.32
CA LEU A 120 14.53 -9.85 1.78
C LEU A 120 15.24 -10.92 0.95
N ILE A 121 16.05 -11.78 1.57
CA ILE A 121 16.89 -12.75 0.86
C ILE A 121 16.67 -14.14 1.44
N SER A 122 16.40 -15.11 0.56
CA SER A 122 16.22 -16.51 0.92
C SER A 122 17.03 -17.44 0.01
N ASP A 123 17.91 -18.27 0.60
CA ASP A 123 18.69 -19.23 -0.17
C ASP A 123 17.90 -20.53 -0.44
N HIS A 124 17.08 -21.00 0.52
CA HIS A 124 16.37 -22.29 0.42
C HIS A 124 14.94 -22.22 1.00
N GLY A 125 14.14 -21.25 0.58
CA GLY A 125 12.80 -21.09 1.16
C GLY A 125 11.96 -20.02 0.49
N SER A 126 10.65 -20.09 0.71
CA SER A 126 9.74 -19.06 0.20
C SER A 126 9.93 -17.73 0.97
N ILE A 127 9.45 -16.62 0.42
CA ILE A 127 9.39 -15.32 1.09
C ILE A 127 7.93 -14.92 1.16
N ARG A 128 7.43 -14.44 2.30
CA ARG A 128 6.05 -13.95 2.44
C ARG A 128 6.02 -12.58 3.10
N ALA A 129 6.06 -11.50 2.32
CA ALA A 129 6.03 -10.15 2.88
C ALA A 129 4.66 -9.48 2.73
N GLN A 130 4.30 -8.64 3.70
CA GLN A 130 3.16 -7.73 3.63
C GLN A 130 3.66 -6.31 3.98
N VAL A 131 3.48 -5.32 3.11
CA VAL A 131 4.00 -3.96 3.36
C VAL A 131 2.86 -3.03 3.77
N HIS A 132 2.89 -2.50 4.99
CA HIS A 132 1.87 -1.60 5.49
C HIS A 132 2.42 -0.18 5.57
N THR A 133 2.15 0.68 4.60
CA THR A 133 2.56 2.09 4.71
C THR A 133 1.60 2.87 5.59
N LEU A 134 2.11 3.89 6.30
CA LEU A 134 1.26 4.92 6.88
C LEU A 134 0.77 5.88 5.80
N ASP A 135 -0.31 6.60 6.07
CA ASP A 135 -0.74 7.70 5.22
C ASP A 135 0.39 8.75 5.16
N ASP A 136 0.67 9.29 3.97
CA ASP A 136 1.78 10.23 3.68
C ASP A 136 3.21 9.68 3.87
N ALA A 137 3.39 8.36 3.99
CA ALA A 137 4.71 7.75 3.99
C ALA A 137 5.48 8.06 2.70
N ALA A 138 6.80 8.30 2.83
CA ALA A 138 7.65 8.39 1.65
C ALA A 138 7.63 7.07 0.86
N PRO A 139 7.82 7.12 -0.47
CA PRO A 139 7.92 5.91 -1.26
C PRO A 139 8.99 4.96 -0.75
N PHE A 140 8.78 3.66 -0.95
CA PHE A 140 9.73 2.63 -0.50
C PHE A 140 10.37 1.89 -1.68
N LEU A 141 11.52 1.29 -1.40
CA LEU A 141 12.21 0.36 -2.26
C LEU A 141 12.28 -0.99 -1.57
N LEU A 142 11.68 -2.02 -2.17
CA LEU A 142 11.74 -3.39 -1.69
C LEU A 142 12.39 -4.28 -2.74
N THR A 143 13.46 -4.96 -2.36
CA THR A 143 14.08 -6.03 -3.15
C THR A 143 13.89 -7.35 -2.43
N ALA A 144 13.34 -8.36 -3.12
CA ALA A 144 13.27 -9.72 -2.60
C ALA A 144 13.91 -10.73 -3.56
N ARG A 145 14.80 -11.58 -3.04
CA ARG A 145 15.49 -12.60 -3.83
C ARG A 145 15.34 -13.98 -3.20
N ALA A 146 14.97 -14.97 -4.01
CA ALA A 146 14.90 -16.36 -3.57
C ALA A 146 15.52 -17.33 -4.60
N ASN A 147 16.48 -18.16 -4.21
CA ASN A 147 17.02 -19.17 -5.15
C ASN A 147 16.01 -20.30 -5.37
N HIS A 148 15.32 -20.72 -4.31
CA HIS A 148 14.27 -21.72 -4.34
C HIS A 148 13.05 -21.26 -3.57
N GLY A 149 11.85 -21.62 -4.04
CA GLY A 149 10.60 -21.33 -3.33
C GLY A 149 9.83 -20.17 -3.93
N THR A 150 8.67 -19.86 -3.36
CA THR A 150 7.77 -18.83 -3.88
C THR A 150 7.97 -17.52 -3.14
N ILE A 151 8.08 -16.40 -3.85
CA ILE A 151 7.97 -15.07 -3.23
C ILE A 151 6.50 -14.65 -3.31
N ARG A 152 5.86 -14.45 -2.16
CA ARG A 152 4.52 -13.89 -2.01
C ARG A 152 4.66 -12.50 -1.40
N LEU A 153 4.28 -11.47 -2.14
CA LEU A 153 4.28 -10.09 -1.67
C LEU A 153 2.84 -9.57 -1.66
N ALA A 154 2.43 -9.00 -0.53
CA ALA A 154 1.24 -8.18 -0.46
C ALA A 154 1.65 -6.71 -0.27
N VAL A 155 1.22 -5.84 -1.18
CA VAL A 155 1.49 -4.39 -1.14
C VAL A 155 0.25 -3.62 -0.67
N PRO A 156 0.39 -2.41 -0.11
CA PRO A 156 -0.77 -1.61 0.27
C PRO A 156 -1.46 -1.03 -0.98
N ARG A 157 -2.73 -0.64 -0.86
CA ARG A 157 -3.48 0.01 -1.96
C ARG A 157 -2.89 1.36 -2.37
N SER A 158 -2.15 2.00 -1.46
CA SER A 158 -1.38 3.22 -1.71
C SER A 158 -0.14 2.99 -2.58
N PHE A 159 0.26 1.74 -2.83
CA PHE A 159 1.42 1.46 -3.67
C PHE A 159 1.22 2.03 -5.08
N HIS A 160 2.09 2.94 -5.45
CA HIS A 160 2.09 3.58 -6.77
C HIS A 160 3.52 3.64 -7.28
N GLY A 161 3.81 2.86 -8.31
CA GLY A 161 5.17 2.77 -8.83
C GLY A 161 5.53 1.50 -9.56
N LEU A 162 6.83 1.24 -9.64
CA LEU A 162 7.41 0.23 -10.52
C LEU A 162 7.47 -1.13 -9.84
N LEU A 163 7.03 -2.14 -10.59
CA LEU A 163 7.07 -3.53 -10.20
C LEU A 163 7.87 -4.33 -11.23
N SER A 164 9.06 -4.80 -10.86
CA SER A 164 9.95 -5.61 -11.70
C SER A 164 10.03 -7.04 -11.16
N LEU A 165 9.62 -8.01 -11.97
CA LEU A 165 9.44 -9.40 -11.57
C LEU A 165 10.24 -10.30 -12.49
N SER A 166 11.17 -11.09 -11.94
CA SER A 166 12.01 -12.00 -12.72
C SER A 166 12.01 -13.42 -12.15
N THR A 167 11.75 -14.43 -12.99
CA THR A 167 11.95 -15.83 -12.58
C THR A 167 12.53 -16.70 -13.67
N ARG A 168 13.66 -17.38 -13.39
CA ARG A 168 14.32 -18.25 -14.38
C ARG A 168 13.53 -19.53 -14.66
N HIS A 169 13.04 -20.17 -13.59
CA HIS A 169 12.30 -21.42 -13.64
C HIS A 169 11.10 -21.34 -12.71
N GLY A 170 10.00 -20.79 -13.23
CA GLY A 170 8.75 -20.70 -12.49
C GLY A 170 7.73 -19.84 -13.21
N SER A 171 6.85 -19.21 -12.43
CA SER A 171 5.76 -18.41 -12.96
C SER A 171 5.61 -17.09 -12.22
N ILE A 172 5.10 -16.08 -12.92
CA ILE A 172 4.78 -14.76 -12.35
C ILE A 172 3.28 -14.61 -12.41
N SER A 173 2.65 -14.27 -11.28
CA SER A 173 1.22 -13.96 -11.21
C SER A 173 0.98 -12.71 -10.37
N LEU A 174 0.19 -11.80 -10.92
CA LEU A 174 -0.44 -10.69 -10.19
C LEU A 174 -1.89 -11.10 -9.88
N SER A 175 -2.47 -10.60 -8.80
CA SER A 175 -3.91 -10.72 -8.56
C SER A 175 -4.72 -9.92 -9.56
N ASP A 176 -5.98 -10.31 -9.79
CA ASP A 176 -6.85 -9.65 -10.76
C ASP A 176 -7.01 -8.16 -10.45
N THR A 177 -7.21 -7.79 -9.17
CA THR A 177 -7.39 -6.38 -8.80
C THR A 177 -6.08 -5.57 -8.91
N LEU A 178 -4.92 -6.22 -8.80
CA LEU A 178 -3.64 -5.58 -9.07
C LEU A 178 -3.42 -5.40 -10.58
N VAL A 179 -3.82 -6.37 -11.40
CA VAL A 179 -3.76 -6.30 -12.87
C VAL A 179 -4.63 -5.16 -13.39
N GLU A 180 -5.83 -4.96 -12.85
CA GLU A 180 -6.72 -3.85 -13.23
C GLU A 180 -6.08 -2.47 -13.05
N ASN A 181 -5.16 -2.34 -12.10
CA ASN A 181 -4.43 -1.11 -11.81
C ASN A 181 -3.01 -1.10 -12.40
N ALA A 182 -2.64 -2.11 -13.19
CA ALA A 182 -1.30 -2.27 -13.72
C ALA A 182 -1.23 -1.88 -15.20
N THR A 183 -0.25 -1.04 -15.54
CA THR A 183 0.20 -0.83 -16.92
C THR A 183 1.44 -1.68 -17.17
N GLN A 184 1.35 -2.66 -18.09
CA GLN A 184 2.52 -3.45 -18.47
C GLN A 184 3.49 -2.61 -19.31
N LEU A 185 4.74 -2.48 -18.85
CA LEU A 185 5.77 -1.69 -19.50
C LEU A 185 6.65 -2.53 -20.42
N SER A 186 7.05 -3.72 -19.97
CA SER A 186 7.88 -4.62 -20.77
C SER A 186 7.79 -6.06 -20.32
N GLN A 187 8.13 -6.95 -21.24
CA GLN A 187 8.40 -8.35 -20.96
C GLN A 187 9.58 -8.77 -21.83
N ILE A 188 10.71 -9.03 -21.19
CA ILE A 188 11.96 -9.42 -21.85
C ILE A 188 12.48 -10.66 -21.13
N ASP A 189 12.68 -11.73 -21.88
CA ASP A 189 13.04 -13.05 -21.36
C ASP A 189 12.09 -13.49 -20.23
N ASN A 190 12.68 -13.62 -19.04
CA ASN A 190 12.07 -14.08 -17.81
C ASN A 190 11.63 -12.93 -16.90
N THR A 191 11.78 -11.69 -17.36
CA THR A 191 11.47 -10.48 -16.61
C THR A 191 10.22 -9.80 -17.14
N ARG A 192 9.31 -9.42 -16.25
CA ARG A 192 8.13 -8.61 -16.53
C ARG A 192 8.19 -7.33 -15.71
N ARG A 193 7.90 -6.20 -16.33
CA ARG A 193 7.82 -4.90 -15.66
C ARG A 193 6.44 -4.30 -15.82
N TYR A 194 5.91 -3.82 -14.70
CA TYR A 194 4.63 -3.14 -14.61
C TYR A 194 4.83 -1.81 -13.90
N PHE A 195 3.96 -0.85 -14.22
CA PHE A 195 3.69 0.30 -13.40
C PHE A 195 2.32 0.12 -12.76
N ILE A 196 2.22 0.30 -11.44
CA ILE A 196 0.95 0.23 -10.71
C ILE A 196 0.47 1.66 -10.44
N GLY A 197 -0.76 1.96 -10.84
CA GLY A 197 -1.37 3.29 -10.74
C GLY A 197 -1.45 4.03 -12.08
N ASP A 198 -1.73 5.33 -12.02
CA ASP A 198 -1.85 6.17 -13.22
C ASP A 198 -0.47 6.46 -13.85
N PHE A 199 -0.15 5.69 -14.90
CA PHE A 199 1.07 5.86 -15.69
C PHE A 199 1.07 7.15 -16.53
N GLN A 200 -0.09 7.70 -16.89
CA GLN A 200 -0.16 8.91 -17.72
C GLN A 200 0.14 10.18 -16.94
N ALA A 201 -0.01 10.14 -15.62
CA ALA A 201 0.37 11.21 -14.72
C ALA A 201 1.90 11.33 -14.52
N LEU A 202 2.69 10.38 -15.03
CA LEU A 202 4.15 10.46 -15.02
C LEU A 202 4.62 11.53 -15.99
N GLY A 203 5.20 12.60 -15.46
CA GLY A 203 5.94 13.57 -16.25
C GLY A 203 7.23 12.98 -16.83
N GLU A 204 7.95 13.77 -17.62
CA GLU A 204 9.27 13.40 -18.18
C GLU A 204 10.40 13.36 -17.11
N ASP A 205 10.11 13.79 -15.88
CA ASP A 205 11.05 13.83 -14.78
C ASP A 205 11.42 12.43 -14.23
N ALA A 206 12.53 12.37 -13.48
CA ALA A 206 12.97 11.14 -12.82
C ALA A 206 11.88 10.65 -11.84
N TRP A 207 11.39 9.44 -12.05
CA TRP A 207 10.34 8.84 -11.21
C TRP A 207 10.83 8.58 -9.77
N GLU A 208 10.15 9.14 -8.77
CA GLU A 208 10.52 9.02 -7.34
C GLU A 208 9.53 8.18 -6.50
N GLY A 209 8.52 7.55 -7.10
CA GLY A 209 7.54 6.74 -6.36
C GLY A 209 8.04 5.36 -5.93
N ASP A 210 7.12 4.44 -5.62
CA ASP A 210 7.48 3.15 -5.04
C ASP A 210 8.24 2.26 -6.04
N LEU A 211 9.08 1.37 -5.52
CA LEU A 211 9.84 0.43 -6.32
C LEU A 211 9.90 -0.94 -5.66
N VAL A 212 9.44 -1.96 -6.39
CA VAL A 212 9.50 -3.36 -5.97
C VAL A 212 10.24 -4.18 -7.02
N GLU A 213 11.26 -4.90 -6.58
CA GLU A 213 12.04 -5.83 -7.38
C GLU A 213 12.00 -7.23 -6.76
N LEU A 214 11.38 -8.18 -7.47
CA LEU A 214 11.31 -9.57 -7.03
C LEU A 214 12.05 -10.47 -8.02
N GLU A 215 12.92 -11.33 -7.50
CA GLU A 215 13.73 -12.24 -8.29
C GLU A 215 13.70 -13.65 -7.69
N ALA A 216 13.37 -14.65 -8.52
CA ALA A 216 13.43 -16.05 -8.14
C ALA A 216 14.22 -16.88 -9.17
N THR A 217 15.06 -17.82 -8.72
CA THR A 217 15.72 -18.74 -9.67
C THR A 217 14.84 -19.93 -9.99
N HIS A 218 14.39 -20.66 -8.96
CA HIS A 218 13.52 -21.84 -9.07
C HIS A 218 12.28 -21.64 -8.21
N GLY A 219 11.35 -20.84 -8.71
CA GLY A 219 10.28 -20.31 -7.88
C GLY A 219 9.25 -19.50 -8.62
N SER A 220 8.06 -19.39 -8.03
CA SER A 220 7.02 -18.50 -8.53
C SER A 220 7.04 -17.17 -7.78
N LEU A 221 6.64 -16.10 -8.47
CA LEU A 221 6.40 -14.78 -7.90
C LEU A 221 4.90 -14.54 -7.87
N ARG A 222 4.38 -14.12 -6.71
CA ARG A 222 2.96 -13.79 -6.51
C ARG A 222 2.87 -12.43 -5.84
N VAL A 223 2.18 -11.49 -6.48
CA VAL A 223 1.96 -10.15 -5.94
C VAL A 223 0.47 -9.84 -5.90
N LYS A 224 0.01 -9.26 -4.79
CA LYS A 224 -1.39 -8.86 -4.57
C LYS A 224 -1.48 -7.63 -3.68
N TYR A 225 -2.66 -7.04 -3.53
CA TYR A 225 -2.90 -6.10 -2.43
C TYR A 225 -3.13 -6.81 -1.10
N ILE A 226 -2.86 -6.13 0.01
CA ILE A 226 -3.00 -6.67 1.38
C ILE A 226 -4.45 -6.97 1.76
N ASP A 227 -5.37 -6.10 1.34
CA ASP A 227 -6.80 -6.21 1.64
C ASP A 227 -7.52 -7.26 0.79
N GLU A 228 -6.84 -7.83 -0.21
CA GLU A 228 -7.37 -8.95 -0.97
C GLU A 228 -7.42 -10.20 -0.10
N VAL A 229 -8.65 -10.55 0.27
CA VAL A 229 -8.97 -11.85 0.83
C VAL A 229 -8.54 -12.89 -0.19
N GLU A 230 -7.63 -13.78 0.20
CA GLU A 230 -7.44 -15.01 -0.57
C GLU A 230 -8.78 -15.75 -0.48
N GLU A 231 -9.60 -15.62 -1.52
CA GLU A 231 -10.61 -16.62 -1.78
C GLU A 231 -9.83 -17.91 -1.92
N THR A 232 -9.78 -18.69 -0.84
CA THR A 232 -9.42 -20.08 -0.93
C THR A 232 -10.53 -20.70 -1.77
N HIS A 233 -10.40 -20.60 -3.08
CA HIS A 233 -10.97 -21.56 -3.99
C HIS A 233 -10.33 -22.89 -3.61
N GLY A 234 -10.88 -23.49 -2.56
CA GLY A 234 -10.59 -24.85 -2.17
C GLY A 234 -10.74 -25.65 -3.45
N LYS A 235 -9.62 -26.25 -3.87
CA LYS A 235 -9.47 -27.14 -5.02
C LYS A 235 -10.80 -27.81 -5.38
N LYS A 236 -11.61 -27.17 -6.22
CA LYS A 236 -12.71 -27.85 -6.92
C LYS A 236 -12.01 -28.55 -8.07
N GLY A 237 -11.76 -29.82 -7.82
CA GLY A 237 -10.79 -30.62 -8.53
C GLY A 237 -11.01 -30.64 -10.04
N PHE A 238 -9.89 -30.79 -10.73
CA PHE A 238 -9.73 -31.19 -12.13
C PHE A 238 -10.36 -32.56 -12.48
N LEU A 239 -11.28 -33.09 -11.66
CA LEU A 239 -11.96 -34.36 -11.86
C LEU A 239 -13.46 -34.23 -12.16
N SER A 240 -14.05 -33.03 -12.23
CA SER A 240 -15.47 -32.87 -12.58
C SER A 240 -15.77 -32.77 -14.08
N TRP A 241 -14.76 -32.90 -14.95
CA TRP A 241 -14.95 -32.81 -16.42
C TRP A 241 -15.00 -34.16 -17.14
N LEU A 242 -14.80 -35.28 -16.44
CA LEU A 242 -14.80 -36.63 -17.05
C LEU A 242 -16.02 -37.49 -16.73
N PHE A 243 -17.06 -36.92 -16.10
CA PHE A 243 -18.37 -37.57 -15.99
C PHE A 243 -19.49 -36.55 -16.27
N LYS A 244 -19.73 -36.26 -17.55
CA LYS A 244 -21.02 -35.71 -17.97
C LYS A 244 -21.47 -36.37 -19.27
N LYS A 245 -22.27 -37.41 -19.06
CA LYS A 245 -23.21 -38.14 -19.94
C LYS A 245 -22.69 -38.73 -21.25
#